data_AF-A0A183CAJ5-F1
#
_entry.id   AF-A0A183CAJ5-F1
#
_cell.length_a   1.000
_cell.length_b   1.000
_cell.length_c   1.000
_cell.angle_alpha   90.00
_cell.angle_beta   90.00
_cell.angle_gamma   90.00
#
_symmetry.space_group_name_H-M   'P 1'
#
loop_
_entity.id
_entity.type
_entity.pdbx_description
1 polymer ?
#
loop_
_entity_poly.entity_id
_entity_poly.type
_entity_poly.pdbx_seq_one_letter_code
_entity_poly.pdbx_strand_id
1 'polypeptide(L)'
;MSFFSNKWINESEETLCHHHEYAPPDPAPSTGYVNLGRGRTTMANLACGGLFQGQWPILLNELQWRTLKYWRHRSHAMDEESEKNGDGQRMKKNDINQLEDSFAKFVMLLSSLHSKELSTKIMDAILTIDGILDKYGIEKTAIAFNGGKDSTLLLHLFRICVTKKFGPDTQINAFFIRSNDEFTDLIPFVHKMASIYKLNLKELPGQMQHSLAQYKEQQPHIVAALMGTRSTDPIGKYMRSKIQWSDKGWPQFLRVCPLFDWSYCDVWKAIRGLSIPYCNLYDKGYSSLGECSKTTKNPALIIEGSEHRYKPASSLNDGNLERANRDQA
;
A
#
# COMPACT_ATOMS: atom_id res chain seq x y z
N MET A 1 14.13 -5.24 3.11
CA MET A 1 14.01 -5.91 4.44
C MET A 1 12.57 -6.34 4.76
N SER A 2 12.41 -7.35 5.64
CA SER A 2 11.26 -7.42 6.57
C SER A 2 11.79 -7.67 7.99
N PHE A 3 11.97 -6.59 8.76
CA PHE A 3 12.75 -6.51 10.01
C PHE A 3 12.16 -7.20 11.26
N PHE A 4 11.46 -8.31 11.09
CA PHE A 4 10.78 -9.02 12.19
C PHE A 4 11.60 -10.26 12.60
N SER A 5 12.79 -9.99 13.13
CA SER A 5 13.64 -10.97 13.83
C SER A 5 12.98 -11.42 15.14
N ASN A 6 13.18 -12.68 15.52
CA ASN A 6 12.50 -13.36 16.63
C ASN A 6 13.01 -12.96 18.04
N LYS A 7 13.19 -11.66 18.29
CA LYS A 7 13.33 -11.07 19.63
C LYS A 7 12.09 -10.26 20.02
N TRP A 8 10.99 -10.97 20.19
CA TRP A 8 9.76 -10.47 20.81
C TRP A 8 9.28 -11.53 21.82
N ILE A 9 8.91 -11.10 23.03
CA ILE A 9 8.55 -11.94 24.20
C ILE A 9 9.75 -12.63 24.87
N ASN A 10 10.43 -11.89 25.75
CA ASN A 10 10.59 -12.23 27.18
C ASN A 10 11.24 -11.05 27.92
N GLU A 11 11.23 -11.09 29.26
CA GLU A 11 11.62 -10.01 30.18
C GLU A 11 10.72 -8.75 30.01
N SER A 12 9.73 -8.46 30.86
CA SER A 12 9.70 -8.63 32.32
C SER A 12 8.31 -8.99 32.88
N GLU A 13 8.16 -10.19 33.44
CA GLU A 13 7.33 -10.37 34.64
C GLU A 13 8.26 -10.25 35.86
N GLU A 14 8.09 -9.20 36.65
CA GLU A 14 8.11 -9.27 38.13
C GLU A 14 7.84 -7.89 38.77
N THR A 15 7.17 -7.91 39.92
CA THR A 15 7.03 -6.80 40.89
C THR A 15 6.69 -5.39 40.38
N LEU A 16 5.43 -4.98 40.58
CA LEU A 16 5.10 -4.18 41.77
C LEU A 16 3.58 -4.06 41.96
N CYS A 17 3.05 -4.74 42.97
CA CYS A 17 1.67 -4.57 43.40
C CYS A 17 1.56 -3.33 44.30
N HIS A 18 0.91 -2.27 43.82
CA HIS A 18 0.37 -1.21 44.67
C HIS A 18 -1.09 -0.96 44.35
N HIS A 19 -1.94 -1.15 45.34
CA HIS A 19 -3.34 -0.72 45.28
C HIS A 19 -3.39 0.81 45.25
N HIS A 20 -4.09 1.36 44.25
CA HIS A 20 -4.73 2.66 44.37
C HIS A 20 -6.18 2.53 43.92
N GLU A 21 -7.07 3.08 44.73
CA GLU A 21 -8.52 2.95 44.56
C GLU A 21 -9.00 3.82 43.39
N TYR A 22 -9.78 3.24 42.48
CA TYR A 22 -10.47 4.00 41.45
C TYR A 22 -11.73 4.64 42.04
N ALA A 23 -11.69 5.95 42.26
CA ALA A 23 -12.90 6.73 42.44
C ALA A 23 -13.76 6.68 41.15
N PRO A 24 -15.10 6.58 41.26
CA PRO A 24 -15.98 6.57 40.09
C PRO A 24 -16.02 7.96 39.43
N PRO A 25 -16.15 8.03 38.09
CA PRO A 25 -16.32 9.31 37.40
C PRO A 25 -17.75 9.87 37.59
N ASP A 26 -17.85 11.19 37.77
CA ASP A 26 -19.12 11.91 37.88
C ASP A 26 -19.98 11.83 36.60
N PRO A 27 -21.32 11.97 36.72
CA PRO A 27 -22.25 11.79 35.61
C PRO A 27 -22.18 12.92 34.58
N ALA A 28 -22.30 12.57 33.30
CA ALA A 28 -22.33 13.54 32.20
C ALA A 28 -23.60 14.42 32.23
N PRO A 29 -23.51 15.71 31.84
CA PRO A 29 -24.65 16.62 31.79
C PRO A 29 -25.68 16.21 30.73
N SER A 30 -26.93 16.62 30.96
CA SER A 30 -28.12 16.10 30.27
C SER A 30 -28.20 16.43 28.78
N THR A 31 -28.41 15.40 27.96
CA THR A 31 -28.77 15.55 26.54
C THR A 31 -30.24 15.96 26.40
N GLY A 32 -30.49 17.19 25.98
CA GLY A 32 -31.83 17.66 25.61
C GLY A 32 -32.36 16.94 24.36
N TYR A 33 -33.60 16.46 24.40
CA TYR A 33 -34.24 15.82 23.26
C TYR A 33 -34.64 16.86 22.19
N VAL A 34 -34.17 16.68 20.96
CA VAL A 34 -34.78 17.28 19.77
C VAL A 34 -35.35 16.15 18.90
N ASN A 35 -36.66 16.12 18.75
CA ASN A 35 -37.39 15.06 18.07
C ASN A 35 -37.53 15.39 16.58
N LEU A 36 -36.88 14.61 15.70
CA LEU A 36 -37.01 14.73 14.24
C LEU A 36 -37.53 13.43 13.62
N GLY A 37 -38.31 13.59 12.55
CA GLY A 37 -39.27 12.60 12.07
C GLY A 37 -38.71 11.29 11.52
N ARG A 38 -39.61 10.31 11.37
CA ARG A 38 -39.31 8.95 10.91
C ARG A 38 -38.70 8.95 9.49
N GLY A 39 -37.44 8.52 9.38
CA GLY A 39 -36.81 8.16 8.11
C GLY A 39 -35.65 7.18 8.33
N ARG A 40 -35.79 5.92 7.91
CA ARG A 40 -34.69 4.92 7.96
C ARG A 40 -33.73 5.13 6.79
N THR A 41 -32.86 6.14 6.90
CA THR A 41 -31.79 6.37 5.93
C THR A 41 -30.51 5.66 6.39
N THR A 42 -30.05 4.65 5.65
CA THR A 42 -28.77 3.98 5.91
C THR A 42 -27.60 4.87 5.48
N MET A 43 -26.48 4.84 6.23
CA MET A 43 -25.34 5.77 6.03
C MET A 43 -24.71 5.74 4.63
N ALA A 44 -24.93 4.66 3.85
CA ALA A 44 -24.38 4.49 2.51
C ALA A 44 -24.71 5.67 1.56
N ASN A 45 -25.89 6.28 1.69
CA ASN A 45 -26.34 7.30 0.72
C ASN A 45 -25.69 8.69 0.91
N LEU A 46 -25.07 8.98 2.06
CA LEU A 46 -24.43 10.27 2.31
C LEU A 46 -22.99 10.34 1.76
N ALA A 47 -22.35 9.19 1.51
CA ALA A 47 -20.94 9.14 1.14
C ALA A 47 -20.62 9.57 -0.31
N CYS A 48 -21.60 9.47 -1.24
CA CYS A 48 -21.34 9.64 -2.67
C CYS A 48 -21.88 10.94 -3.30
N GLY A 49 -22.80 11.65 -2.64
CA GLY A 49 -23.59 12.71 -3.30
C GLY A 49 -22.89 14.05 -3.54
N GLY A 50 -21.97 14.47 -2.67
CA GLY A 50 -21.47 15.87 -2.65
C GLY A 50 -19.96 16.07 -2.79
N LEU A 51 -19.16 15.00 -2.90
CA LEU A 51 -17.69 15.03 -2.73
C LEU A 51 -16.88 14.89 -4.04
N PHE A 52 -17.52 15.02 -5.21
CA PHE A 52 -17.06 14.38 -6.46
C PHE A 52 -17.24 15.16 -7.79
N GLN A 53 -17.47 16.47 -7.80
CA GLN A 53 -17.51 17.27 -9.05
C GLN A 53 -16.44 18.36 -9.08
N GLY A 54 -15.78 18.54 -10.23
CA GLY A 54 -14.84 19.65 -10.48
C GLY A 54 -13.61 19.27 -11.30
N GLN A 55 -12.71 18.45 -10.74
CA GLN A 55 -11.30 18.39 -11.22
C GLN A 55 -10.85 17.04 -11.81
N TRP A 56 -11.70 16.00 -11.80
CA TRP A 56 -11.25 14.62 -12.07
C TRP A 56 -10.78 14.32 -13.49
N PRO A 57 -11.38 14.83 -14.59
CA PRO A 57 -10.96 14.46 -15.94
C PRO A 57 -9.47 14.70 -16.22
N ILE A 58 -8.90 15.78 -15.69
CA ILE A 58 -7.46 16.12 -15.81
C ILE A 58 -6.60 15.13 -15.00
N LEU A 59 -7.05 14.83 -13.78
CA LEU A 59 -6.44 13.91 -12.82
C LEU A 59 -6.18 12.51 -13.40
N LEU A 60 -7.19 12.02 -14.10
CA LEU A 60 -7.32 10.66 -14.59
C LEU A 60 -6.51 10.44 -15.85
N ASN A 61 -6.51 11.45 -16.73
CA ASN A 61 -5.65 11.54 -17.90
C ASN A 61 -4.18 11.34 -17.48
N GLU A 62 -3.69 12.09 -16.48
CA GLU A 62 -2.32 11.96 -15.95
C GLU A 62 -2.00 10.56 -15.39
N LEU A 63 -2.88 9.96 -14.59
CA LEU A 63 -2.64 8.63 -14.01
C LEU A 63 -2.73 7.49 -15.05
N GLN A 64 -3.60 7.61 -16.06
CA GLN A 64 -3.62 6.72 -17.22
C GLN A 64 -2.37 6.87 -18.08
N TRP A 65 -1.98 8.08 -18.48
CA TRP A 65 -0.78 8.29 -19.29
C TRP A 65 0.47 7.73 -18.61
N ARG A 66 0.61 7.92 -17.30
CA ARG A 66 1.73 7.36 -16.52
C ARG A 66 1.70 5.82 -16.46
N THR A 67 0.53 5.22 -16.26
CA THR A 67 0.36 3.75 -16.20
C THR A 67 0.54 3.11 -17.58
N LEU A 68 -0.09 3.66 -18.62
CA LEU A 68 0.08 3.24 -20.01
C LEU A 68 1.52 3.46 -20.49
N LYS A 69 2.23 4.51 -20.05
CA LYS A 69 3.65 4.71 -20.34
C LYS A 69 4.52 3.64 -19.64
N TYR A 70 4.22 3.27 -18.39
CA TYR A 70 4.90 2.13 -17.75
C TYR A 70 4.73 0.84 -18.57
N TRP A 71 3.49 0.51 -18.94
CA TRP A 71 3.19 -0.71 -19.68
C TRP A 71 3.71 -0.67 -21.12
N ARG A 72 3.63 0.44 -21.85
CA ARG A 72 4.22 0.59 -23.19
C ARG A 72 5.75 0.41 -23.17
N HIS A 73 6.46 0.97 -22.18
CA HIS A 73 7.90 0.71 -22.03
C HIS A 73 8.21 -0.73 -21.56
N ARG A 74 7.29 -1.40 -20.84
CA ARG A 74 7.45 -2.81 -20.45
C ARG A 74 7.16 -3.76 -21.61
N SER A 75 6.17 -3.45 -22.45
CA SER A 75 5.95 -4.09 -23.75
C SER A 75 7.20 -3.92 -24.59
N HIS A 76 7.66 -2.71 -24.90
CA HIS A 76 8.86 -2.54 -25.74
C HIS A 76 10.12 -3.24 -25.20
N ALA A 77 10.33 -3.33 -23.88
CA ALA A 77 11.43 -4.12 -23.32
C ALA A 77 11.23 -5.66 -23.46
N MET A 78 9.99 -6.14 -23.46
CA MET A 78 9.63 -7.55 -23.72
C MET A 78 9.55 -7.85 -25.23
N ASP A 79 9.24 -6.84 -26.05
CA ASP A 79 9.33 -6.86 -27.51
C ASP A 79 10.82 -6.97 -27.89
N GLU A 80 11.73 -6.18 -27.29
CA GLU A 80 13.19 -6.32 -27.47
C GLU A 80 13.76 -7.67 -26.98
N GLU A 81 13.12 -8.33 -25.99
CA GLU A 81 13.45 -9.72 -25.61
C GLU A 81 12.86 -10.77 -26.57
N SER A 82 11.80 -10.45 -27.33
CA SER A 82 11.11 -11.39 -28.23
C SER A 82 11.33 -11.16 -29.73
N GLU A 83 11.84 -10.00 -30.17
CA GLU A 83 12.38 -9.76 -31.51
C GLU A 83 13.61 -10.64 -31.81
N LYS A 84 14.23 -11.22 -30.77
CA LYS A 84 15.19 -12.32 -30.88
C LYS A 84 14.57 -13.66 -31.32
N ASN A 85 13.24 -13.76 -31.41
CA ASN A 85 12.47 -14.97 -31.73
C ASN A 85 11.28 -14.72 -32.68
N GLY A 86 11.40 -13.80 -33.63
CA GLY A 86 10.68 -13.84 -34.92
C GLY A 86 9.24 -13.29 -34.99
N ASP A 87 8.94 -12.70 -36.15
CA ASP A 87 7.61 -12.33 -36.69
C ASP A 87 6.65 -11.52 -35.78
N GLY A 88 6.68 -10.19 -35.94
CA GLY A 88 5.73 -9.27 -35.32
C GLY A 88 4.62 -8.74 -36.25
N GLN A 89 3.62 -8.06 -35.69
CA GLN A 89 2.64 -7.28 -36.46
C GLN A 89 2.31 -5.93 -35.79
N ARG A 90 2.15 -4.89 -36.62
CA ARG A 90 2.28 -3.48 -36.22
C ARG A 90 0.94 -2.73 -36.24
N MET A 91 0.37 -2.50 -35.06
CA MET A 91 -0.84 -1.67 -34.89
C MET A 91 -0.55 -0.16 -35.03
N LYS A 92 -1.51 0.60 -35.58
CA LYS A 92 -1.43 2.07 -35.73
C LYS A 92 -2.65 2.79 -35.14
N LYS A 93 -2.37 3.69 -34.19
CA LYS A 93 -2.91 5.06 -34.08
C LYS A 93 -4.43 5.22 -34.27
N ASN A 94 -5.23 4.94 -33.23
CA ASN A 94 -6.64 5.39 -33.17
C ASN A 94 -7.17 5.66 -31.75
N ASP A 95 -6.29 5.87 -30.77
CA ASP A 95 -6.60 5.69 -29.33
C ASP A 95 -7.16 6.95 -28.62
N ILE A 96 -7.38 8.06 -29.33
CA ILE A 96 -7.76 9.35 -28.73
C ILE A 96 -9.14 9.30 -28.06
N ASN A 97 -10.03 8.40 -28.49
CA ASN A 97 -11.37 8.21 -27.91
C ASN A 97 -11.40 7.22 -26.71
N GLN A 98 -10.26 6.90 -26.08
CA GLN A 98 -10.18 6.01 -24.90
C GLN A 98 -9.76 6.74 -23.60
N LEU A 99 -9.88 8.07 -23.56
CA LEU A 99 -9.29 8.91 -22.51
C LEU A 99 -10.18 9.16 -21.27
N GLU A 100 -11.49 8.91 -21.35
CA GLU A 100 -12.45 9.23 -20.27
C GLU A 100 -12.47 8.17 -19.14
N ASP A 101 -11.52 7.24 -19.15
CA ASP A 101 -11.82 5.85 -18.84
C ASP A 101 -11.21 5.32 -17.52
N SER A 102 -10.44 6.09 -16.72
CA SER A 102 -9.88 5.55 -15.45
C SER A 102 -10.68 5.77 -14.18
N PHE A 103 -11.49 6.83 -14.05
CA PHE A 103 -12.51 6.84 -12.98
C PHE A 103 -13.74 6.07 -13.43
N ALA A 104 -14.03 6.03 -14.73
CA ALA A 104 -14.92 5.03 -15.30
C ALA A 104 -14.41 3.62 -14.93
N LYS A 105 -13.14 3.25 -15.16
CA LYS A 105 -12.59 1.95 -14.72
C LYS A 105 -12.43 1.79 -13.22
N PHE A 106 -12.20 2.83 -12.41
CA PHE A 106 -12.17 2.69 -10.95
C PHE A 106 -13.57 2.46 -10.39
N VAL A 107 -14.57 3.23 -10.82
CA VAL A 107 -15.97 3.08 -10.40
C VAL A 107 -16.62 1.86 -11.04
N MET A 108 -16.35 1.55 -12.32
CA MET A 108 -16.76 0.29 -12.94
C MET A 108 -16.05 -0.88 -12.29
N LEU A 109 -14.76 -0.82 -11.93
CA LEU A 109 -14.15 -1.89 -11.14
C LEU A 109 -14.83 -2.02 -9.78
N LEU A 110 -15.12 -0.93 -9.06
CA LEU A 110 -15.90 -1.00 -7.81
C LEU A 110 -17.34 -1.52 -8.00
N SER A 111 -17.88 -1.48 -9.22
CA SER A 111 -19.24 -1.93 -9.59
C SER A 111 -19.27 -3.32 -10.25
N SER A 112 -18.17 -3.76 -10.87
CA SER A 112 -17.99 -5.04 -11.58
C SER A 112 -17.10 -6.02 -10.80
N LEU A 113 -16.43 -5.55 -9.75
CA LEU A 113 -16.03 -6.39 -8.64
C LEU A 113 -17.31 -6.95 -8.00
N HIS A 114 -17.70 -8.14 -8.44
CA HIS A 114 -18.77 -8.93 -7.82
C HIS A 114 -18.53 -9.15 -6.31
N SER A 115 -17.30 -8.92 -5.82
CA SER A 115 -16.97 -8.76 -4.41
C SER A 115 -17.24 -7.33 -3.90
N LYS A 116 -18.42 -7.14 -3.31
CA LYS A 116 -18.79 -6.00 -2.45
C LYS A 116 -17.82 -5.78 -1.27
N GLU A 117 -17.09 -6.82 -0.88
CA GLU A 117 -16.08 -6.78 0.18
C GLU A 117 -14.84 -5.99 -0.27
N LEU A 118 -14.30 -6.26 -1.45
CA LEU A 118 -13.11 -5.55 -1.94
C LEU A 118 -13.39 -4.07 -2.21
N SER A 119 -14.58 -3.72 -2.70
CA SER A 119 -14.96 -2.30 -2.85
C SER A 119 -15.09 -1.60 -1.49
N THR A 120 -15.59 -2.28 -0.46
CA THR A 120 -15.61 -1.77 0.92
C THR A 120 -14.18 -1.58 1.46
N LYS A 121 -13.27 -2.54 1.25
CA LYS A 121 -11.85 -2.47 1.63
C LYS A 121 -11.11 -1.32 0.94
N ILE A 122 -11.40 -1.04 -0.33
CA ILE A 122 -10.88 0.12 -1.06
C ILE A 122 -11.40 1.43 -0.46
N MET A 123 -12.71 1.54 -0.20
CA MET A 123 -13.30 2.76 0.35
C MET A 123 -12.81 3.07 1.77
N ASP A 124 -12.66 2.06 2.63
CA ASP A 124 -12.06 2.21 3.97
C ASP A 124 -10.59 2.65 3.90
N ALA A 125 -9.79 2.09 2.99
CA ALA A 125 -8.41 2.50 2.78
C ALA A 125 -8.33 3.97 2.31
N ILE A 126 -9.18 4.37 1.36
CA ILE A 126 -9.28 5.76 0.88
C ILE A 126 -9.69 6.70 2.02
N LEU A 127 -10.74 6.38 2.79
CA LEU A 127 -11.20 7.21 3.93
C LEU A 127 -10.14 7.33 5.04
N THR A 128 -9.40 6.25 5.30
CA THR A 128 -8.27 6.24 6.25
C THR A 128 -7.17 7.20 5.82
N ILE A 129 -6.86 7.27 4.51
CA ILE A 129 -5.87 8.20 3.96
C ILE A 129 -6.42 9.64 3.96
N ASP A 130 -7.68 9.84 3.56
CA ASP A 130 -8.33 11.15 3.46
C ASP A 130 -8.33 11.88 4.81
N GLY A 131 -8.74 11.19 5.89
CA GLY A 131 -8.76 11.75 7.25
C GLY A 131 -7.37 12.00 7.86
N ILE A 132 -6.34 11.28 7.42
CA ILE A 132 -4.94 11.59 7.81
C ILE A 132 -4.45 12.85 7.08
N LEU A 133 -4.78 13.00 5.79
CA LEU A 133 -4.46 14.20 5.03
C LEU A 133 -5.20 15.44 5.55
N ASP A 134 -6.46 15.32 5.97
CA ASP A 134 -7.19 16.44 6.57
C ASP A 134 -6.66 16.83 7.96
N LYS A 135 -6.23 15.85 8.77
CA LYS A 135 -5.75 16.09 10.13
C LYS A 135 -4.30 16.61 10.19
N TYR A 136 -3.44 16.20 9.26
CA TYR A 136 -2.00 16.49 9.31
C TYR A 136 -1.48 17.29 8.10
N GLY A 137 -2.20 17.31 6.98
CA GLY A 137 -1.72 17.86 5.71
C GLY A 137 -0.69 16.97 5.02
N ILE A 138 -0.42 17.22 3.73
CA ILE A 138 0.59 16.49 2.96
C ILE A 138 2.01 16.69 3.54
N GLU A 139 2.35 17.90 3.97
CA GLU A 139 3.69 18.22 4.49
C GLU A 139 4.09 17.34 5.69
N LYS A 140 3.15 17.00 6.58
CA LYS A 140 3.42 16.21 7.79
C LYS A 140 3.18 14.71 7.61
N THR A 141 2.94 14.27 6.36
CA THR A 141 2.55 12.89 6.02
C THR A 141 3.53 12.28 5.03
N ALA A 142 4.17 11.18 5.42
CA ALA A 142 5.08 10.42 4.55
C ALA A 142 4.56 8.99 4.27
N ILE A 143 5.08 8.34 3.23
CA ILE A 143 4.87 6.91 2.96
C ILE A 143 6.18 6.11 3.09
N ALA A 144 6.12 4.99 3.81
CA ALA A 144 7.16 3.96 3.85
C ALA A 144 7.05 3.09 2.59
N PHE A 145 7.80 3.44 1.54
CA PHE A 145 7.73 2.78 0.24
C PHE A 145 8.94 1.86 0.02
N ASN A 146 8.70 0.60 -0.33
CA ASN A 146 9.75 -0.43 -0.49
C ASN A 146 9.65 -1.22 -1.80
N GLY A 147 8.81 -0.79 -2.75
CA GLY A 147 8.61 -1.48 -4.03
C GLY A 147 7.90 -2.85 -3.97
N GLY A 148 7.59 -3.35 -2.77
CA GLY A 148 6.73 -4.52 -2.59
C GLY A 148 5.29 -4.25 -2.99
N LYS A 149 4.54 -5.31 -3.31
CA LYS A 149 3.14 -5.25 -3.79
C LYS A 149 2.25 -4.36 -2.92
N ASP A 150 2.36 -4.49 -1.59
CA ASP A 150 1.46 -3.86 -0.62
C ASP A 150 1.75 -2.36 -0.46
N SER A 151 3.03 -1.98 -0.36
CA SER A 151 3.42 -0.55 -0.34
C SER A 151 3.19 0.12 -1.69
N THR A 152 3.21 -0.63 -2.80
CA THR A 152 2.90 -0.14 -4.14
C THR A 152 1.41 0.11 -4.35
N LEU A 153 0.55 -0.80 -3.88
CA LEU A 153 -0.90 -0.58 -3.86
C LEU A 153 -1.26 0.63 -2.97
N LEU A 154 -0.66 0.71 -1.78
CA LEU A 154 -0.85 1.85 -0.88
C LEU A 154 -0.38 3.17 -1.51
N LEU A 155 0.78 3.17 -2.19
CA LEU A 155 1.27 4.34 -2.93
C LEU A 155 0.28 4.80 -4.01
N HIS A 156 -0.38 3.86 -4.70
CA HIS A 156 -1.40 4.19 -5.70
C HIS A 156 -2.63 4.85 -5.07
N LEU A 157 -3.20 4.26 -4.01
CA LEU A 157 -4.34 4.83 -3.28
C LEU A 157 -3.98 6.19 -2.65
N PHE A 158 -2.76 6.33 -2.09
CA PHE A 158 -2.29 7.57 -1.49
C PHE A 158 -2.12 8.67 -2.53
N ARG A 159 -1.55 8.37 -3.70
CA ARG A 159 -1.47 9.32 -4.82
C ARG A 159 -2.85 9.73 -5.30
N ILE A 160 -3.86 8.85 -5.34
CA ILE A 160 -5.25 9.25 -5.65
C ILE A 160 -5.74 10.30 -4.65
N CYS A 161 -5.63 10.05 -3.33
CA CYS A 161 -6.09 11.00 -2.29
C CYS A 161 -5.31 12.33 -2.29
N VAL A 162 -3.98 12.29 -2.37
CA VAL A 162 -3.12 13.49 -2.42
C VAL A 162 -3.48 14.34 -3.62
N THR A 163 -3.60 13.70 -4.79
CA THR A 163 -3.91 14.42 -6.01
C THR A 163 -5.38 14.85 -6.07
N LYS A 164 -6.31 14.19 -5.37
CA LYS A 164 -7.67 14.68 -5.07
C LYS A 164 -7.67 16.01 -4.30
N LYS A 165 -6.88 16.13 -3.23
CA LYS A 165 -6.91 17.31 -2.33
C LYS A 165 -5.97 18.44 -2.75
N PHE A 166 -4.84 18.13 -3.40
CA PHE A 166 -3.73 19.06 -3.60
C PHE A 166 -3.23 19.18 -5.05
N GLY A 167 -3.64 18.28 -5.96
CA GLY A 167 -3.33 18.33 -7.40
C GLY A 167 -2.32 17.29 -7.94
N PRO A 168 -2.17 17.18 -9.28
CA PRO A 168 -1.35 16.14 -9.94
C PRO A 168 0.17 16.40 -9.90
N ASP A 169 0.58 17.55 -9.36
CA ASP A 169 1.96 18.02 -9.26
C ASP A 169 2.52 18.01 -7.83
N THR A 170 1.66 17.93 -6.80
CA THR A 170 2.08 17.85 -5.40
C THR A 170 3.04 16.70 -5.20
N GLN A 171 4.22 16.97 -4.64
CA GLN A 171 5.15 15.92 -4.25
C GLN A 171 4.61 15.14 -3.06
N ILE A 172 5.01 13.88 -2.92
CA ILE A 172 4.72 13.05 -1.75
C ILE A 172 6.02 12.78 -1.02
N ASN A 173 6.08 13.11 0.27
CA ASN A 173 7.19 12.73 1.13
C ASN A 173 7.22 11.20 1.26
N ALA A 174 8.36 10.59 1.01
CA ALA A 174 8.51 9.14 1.08
C ALA A 174 9.87 8.75 1.64
N PHE A 175 9.94 7.60 2.29
CA PHE A 175 11.20 7.02 2.71
C PHE A 175 11.27 5.54 2.35
N PHE A 176 12.47 5.10 1.96
CA PHE A 176 12.81 3.72 1.67
C PHE A 176 13.99 3.31 2.55
N ILE A 177 13.75 2.38 3.47
CA ILE A 177 14.82 1.82 4.32
C ILE A 177 15.51 0.72 3.52
N ARG A 178 16.81 0.90 3.25
CA ARG A 178 17.56 0.12 2.26
C ARG A 178 18.55 -0.82 2.91
N SER A 179 18.42 -2.13 2.63
CA SER A 179 19.43 -3.12 2.97
C SER A 179 20.65 -3.09 2.05
N ASN A 180 21.73 -3.68 2.53
CA ASN A 180 22.86 -4.08 1.69
C ASN A 180 22.52 -5.34 0.87
N ASP A 181 21.47 -6.07 1.25
CA ASP A 181 20.96 -7.30 0.62
C ASP A 181 19.53 -7.09 0.06
N GLU A 182 19.36 -6.08 -0.80
CA GLU A 182 18.12 -5.87 -1.57
C GLU A 182 18.26 -6.46 -2.98
N PHE A 183 17.15 -6.88 -3.58
CA PHE A 183 17.12 -7.40 -4.95
C PHE A 183 17.55 -6.35 -5.99
N THR A 184 18.40 -6.76 -6.94
CA THR A 184 18.84 -5.92 -8.08
C THR A 184 17.67 -5.42 -8.95
N ASP A 185 16.64 -6.24 -9.15
CA ASP A 185 15.40 -5.87 -9.86
C ASP A 185 14.52 -4.87 -9.07
N LEU A 186 14.68 -4.79 -7.75
CA LEU A 186 13.78 -4.02 -6.86
C LEU A 186 14.19 -2.55 -6.76
N ILE A 187 15.48 -2.23 -6.68
CA ILE A 187 15.95 -0.84 -6.56
C ILE A 187 15.54 0.02 -7.78
N PRO A 188 15.74 -0.42 -9.05
CA PRO A 188 15.28 0.32 -10.23
C PRO A 188 13.75 0.43 -10.28
N PHE A 189 13.02 -0.56 -9.77
CA PHE A 189 11.56 -0.47 -9.63
C PHE A 189 11.15 0.62 -8.63
N VAL A 190 11.79 0.67 -7.45
CA VAL A 190 11.55 1.73 -6.45
C VAL A 190 11.83 3.11 -7.05
N HIS A 191 12.95 3.32 -7.74
CA HIS A 191 13.27 4.59 -8.39
C HIS A 191 12.32 4.96 -9.53
N LYS A 192 11.96 4.00 -10.39
CA LYS A 192 10.99 4.21 -11.48
C LYS A 192 9.62 4.62 -10.93
N MET A 193 9.16 3.98 -9.84
CA MET A 193 7.92 4.34 -9.17
C MET A 193 8.03 5.69 -8.44
N ALA A 194 9.16 6.00 -7.82
CA ALA A 194 9.39 7.31 -7.20
C ALA A 194 9.28 8.46 -8.22
N SER A 195 9.82 8.28 -9.43
CA SER A 195 9.65 9.21 -10.54
C SER A 195 8.18 9.32 -11.00
N ILE A 196 7.54 8.19 -11.32
CA ILE A 196 6.14 8.14 -11.80
C ILE A 196 5.17 8.79 -10.79
N TYR A 197 5.37 8.53 -9.50
CA TYR A 197 4.51 8.99 -8.41
C TYR A 197 4.96 10.31 -7.79
N LYS A 198 5.93 11.03 -8.38
CA LYS A 198 6.48 12.33 -7.90
C LYS A 198 6.80 12.29 -6.39
N LEU A 199 7.65 11.34 -5.99
CA LEU A 199 8.08 11.18 -4.59
C LEU A 199 9.32 12.03 -4.28
N ASN A 200 9.27 12.78 -3.18
CA ASN A 200 10.47 13.24 -2.46
C ASN A 200 11.00 12.05 -1.65
N LEU A 201 11.64 11.11 -2.34
CA LEU A 201 12.13 9.86 -1.74
C LEU A 201 13.44 10.11 -0.97
N LYS A 202 13.47 9.72 0.31
CA LYS A 202 14.70 9.59 1.10
C LYS A 202 15.08 8.11 1.21
N GLU A 203 16.24 7.75 0.67
CA GLU A 203 16.86 6.46 0.98
C GLU A 203 17.52 6.53 2.36
N LEU A 204 17.16 5.60 3.23
CA LEU A 204 17.63 5.52 4.61
C LEU A 204 18.42 4.20 4.78
N PRO A 205 19.76 4.21 4.66
CA PRO A 205 20.55 2.99 4.76
C PRO A 205 20.63 2.47 6.21
N GLY A 206 20.86 1.16 6.36
CA GLY A 206 21.22 0.54 7.64
C GLY A 206 20.05 0.00 8.47
N GLN A 207 20.20 0.04 9.80
CA GLN A 207 19.24 -0.57 10.73
C GLN A 207 18.02 0.33 10.96
N MET A 208 16.83 -0.20 10.64
CA MET A 208 15.55 0.54 10.62
C MET A 208 15.30 1.50 11.81
N GLN A 209 15.60 1.11 13.06
CA GLN A 209 15.39 1.97 14.21
C GLN A 209 16.30 3.21 14.21
N HIS A 210 17.58 3.04 13.86
CA HIS A 210 18.57 4.12 13.75
C HIS A 210 18.29 5.00 12.53
N SER A 211 18.03 4.37 11.37
CA SER A 211 17.69 5.06 10.12
C SER A 211 16.42 5.91 10.26
N LEU A 212 15.42 5.44 11.02
CA LEU A 212 14.22 6.22 11.35
C LEU A 212 14.46 7.31 12.41
N ALA A 213 15.42 7.14 13.31
CA ALA A 213 15.78 8.18 14.28
C ALA A 213 16.41 9.38 13.57
N GLN A 214 17.42 9.13 12.74
CA GLN A 214 18.05 10.14 11.89
C GLN A 214 17.03 10.81 10.95
N TYR A 215 16.11 10.05 10.35
CA TYR A 215 15.04 10.62 9.53
C TYR A 215 14.09 11.51 10.34
N LYS A 216 13.75 11.14 11.58
CA LYS A 216 12.92 11.96 12.48
C LYS A 216 13.63 13.24 12.93
N GLU A 217 14.94 13.19 13.17
CA GLU A 217 15.77 14.36 13.49
C GLU A 217 15.89 15.32 12.30
N GLN A 218 16.05 14.80 11.09
CA GLN A 218 16.12 15.59 9.84
C GLN A 218 14.76 16.13 9.39
N GLN A 219 13.66 15.40 9.67
CA GLN A 219 12.31 15.74 9.23
C GLN A 219 11.32 15.74 10.42
N PRO A 220 11.53 16.59 11.45
CA PRO A 220 10.78 16.54 12.71
C PRO A 220 9.28 16.86 12.54
N HIS A 221 8.94 17.57 11.46
CA HIS A 221 7.57 17.91 11.09
C HIS A 221 6.75 16.71 10.56
N ILE A 222 7.39 15.60 10.15
CA ILE A 222 6.68 14.40 9.70
C ILE A 222 6.07 13.70 10.92
N VAL A 223 4.74 13.63 10.94
CA VAL A 223 3.95 13.03 12.04
C VAL A 223 3.41 11.66 11.62
N ALA A 224 2.78 11.57 10.45
CA ALA A 224 2.15 10.35 9.97
C ALA A 224 3.04 9.60 8.98
N ALA A 225 3.15 8.27 9.15
CA ALA A 225 3.85 7.36 8.27
C ALA A 225 2.88 6.28 7.76
N LEU A 226 2.54 6.35 6.46
CA LEU A 226 1.71 5.37 5.77
C LEU A 226 2.55 4.11 5.47
N MET A 227 2.04 2.94 5.85
CA MET A 227 2.74 1.65 5.76
C MET A 227 1.84 0.57 5.15
N GLY A 228 2.38 -0.23 4.23
CA GLY A 228 1.65 -1.31 3.55
C GLY A 228 1.44 -2.58 4.39
N THR A 229 1.43 -2.48 5.72
CA THR A 229 1.36 -3.63 6.63
C THR A 229 -0.07 -4.12 6.81
N ARG A 230 -0.28 -5.43 6.67
CA ARG A 230 -1.55 -6.13 6.95
C ARG A 230 -1.51 -6.78 8.33
N SER A 231 -2.67 -7.03 8.92
CA SER A 231 -2.82 -7.78 10.18
C SER A 231 -2.20 -9.18 10.14
N THR A 232 -2.13 -9.78 8.96
CA THR A 232 -1.51 -11.10 8.69
C THR A 232 0.01 -11.06 8.49
N ASP A 233 0.64 -9.89 8.40
CA ASP A 233 2.11 -9.80 8.40
C ASP A 233 2.67 -10.09 9.81
N PRO A 234 3.91 -10.60 9.95
CA PRO A 234 4.45 -11.06 11.25
C PRO A 234 4.48 -10.03 12.38
N ILE A 235 4.38 -8.73 12.06
CA ILE A 235 4.27 -7.61 13.03
C ILE A 235 2.81 -7.16 13.18
N GLY A 236 2.02 -7.25 12.11
CA GLY A 236 0.62 -6.80 12.09
C GLY A 236 -0.24 -7.51 13.13
N LYS A 237 0.05 -8.80 13.39
CA LYS A 237 -0.58 -9.61 14.43
C LYS A 237 -0.40 -9.07 15.86
N TYR A 238 0.55 -8.16 16.09
CA TYR A 238 0.79 -7.48 17.38
C TYR A 238 0.28 -6.04 17.39
N MET A 239 -0.23 -5.51 16.27
CA MET A 239 -0.82 -4.17 16.22
C MET A 239 -2.25 -4.20 16.77
N ARG A 240 -2.56 -3.25 17.67
CA ARG A 240 -3.89 -3.10 18.30
C ARG A 240 -4.89 -2.39 17.39
N SER A 241 -4.40 -1.66 16.39
CA SER A 241 -5.19 -0.83 15.47
C SER A 241 -4.39 -0.55 14.19
N LYS A 242 -5.10 -0.37 13.08
CA LYS A 242 -4.52 0.12 11.81
C LYS A 242 -4.00 1.56 11.86
N ILE A 243 -4.35 2.31 12.91
CA ILE A 243 -3.73 3.59 13.26
C ILE A 243 -3.25 3.53 14.70
N GLN A 244 -1.93 3.58 14.93
CA GLN A 244 -1.34 3.62 16.27
C GLN A 244 0.06 4.28 16.25
N TRP A 245 0.47 4.90 17.35
CA TRP A 245 1.83 5.41 17.50
C TRP A 245 2.87 4.29 17.47
N SER A 246 4.12 4.65 17.16
CA SER A 246 5.31 3.84 17.37
C SER A 246 5.55 3.51 18.85
N ASP A 247 6.09 2.33 19.12
CA ASP A 247 6.24 1.78 20.47
C ASP A 247 7.33 2.50 21.30
N LYS A 248 7.42 2.23 22.60
CA LYS A 248 8.43 2.87 23.48
C LYS A 248 9.84 2.53 22.98
N GLY A 249 10.71 3.54 22.93
CA GLY A 249 12.08 3.41 22.39
C GLY A 249 12.18 3.57 20.87
N TRP A 250 11.07 3.69 20.15
CA TRP A 250 11.06 3.98 18.71
C TRP A 250 10.88 5.48 18.40
N PRO A 251 11.47 5.99 17.30
CA PRO A 251 11.24 7.34 16.79
C PRO A 251 9.76 7.62 16.59
N GLN A 252 9.27 8.76 17.10
CA GLN A 252 7.84 8.99 17.27
C GLN A 252 7.12 9.33 15.95
N PHE A 253 6.45 8.32 15.40
CA PHE A 253 5.60 8.39 14.21
C PHE A 253 4.23 7.78 14.49
N LEU A 254 3.18 8.38 13.94
CA LEU A 254 1.86 7.77 13.85
C LEU A 254 1.89 6.77 12.69
N ARG A 255 1.92 5.46 12.99
CA ARG A 255 1.83 4.40 12.00
C ARG A 255 0.40 4.35 11.47
N VAL A 256 0.23 4.44 10.15
CA VAL A 256 -1.05 4.38 9.46
C VAL A 256 -0.99 3.23 8.46
N CYS A 257 -1.86 2.24 8.59
CA CYS A 257 -1.89 1.06 7.72
C CYS A 257 -3.25 0.94 7.01
N PRO A 258 -3.52 1.69 5.93
CA PRO A 258 -4.83 1.65 5.25
C PRO A 258 -5.16 0.29 4.61
N LEU A 259 -4.17 -0.60 4.49
CA LEU A 259 -4.35 -1.97 4.00
C LEU A 259 -4.46 -3.02 5.13
N PHE A 260 -4.61 -2.61 6.39
CA PHE A 260 -4.47 -3.54 7.53
C PHE A 260 -5.37 -4.78 7.46
N ASP A 261 -6.63 -4.59 7.04
CA ASP A 261 -7.66 -5.64 7.02
C ASP A 261 -7.72 -6.42 5.68
N TRP A 262 -6.69 -6.30 4.82
CA TRP A 262 -6.65 -6.89 3.48
C TRP A 262 -5.96 -8.26 3.45
N SER A 263 -6.53 -9.20 2.70
CA SER A 263 -5.87 -10.47 2.39
C SER A 263 -4.85 -10.34 1.25
N TYR A 264 -3.96 -11.33 1.10
CA TYR A 264 -3.09 -11.49 -0.07
C TYR A 264 -3.87 -11.44 -1.39
N CYS A 265 -5.05 -12.09 -1.41
CA CYS A 265 -5.92 -12.16 -2.58
C CYS A 265 -6.51 -10.78 -2.94
N ASP A 266 -6.89 -9.98 -1.95
CA ASP A 266 -7.42 -8.62 -2.13
C ASP A 266 -6.38 -7.69 -2.75
N VAL A 267 -5.14 -7.74 -2.25
CA VAL A 267 -4.02 -6.95 -2.78
C VAL A 267 -3.78 -7.26 -4.25
N TRP A 268 -3.75 -8.54 -4.64
CA TRP A 268 -3.58 -8.92 -6.05
C TRP A 268 -4.79 -8.60 -6.93
N LYS A 269 -6.02 -8.80 -6.44
CA LYS A 269 -7.24 -8.39 -7.15
C LYS A 269 -7.24 -6.89 -7.45
N ALA A 270 -6.88 -6.05 -6.48
CA ALA A 270 -6.78 -4.60 -6.69
C ALA A 270 -5.63 -4.24 -7.63
N ILE A 271 -4.42 -4.77 -7.44
CA ILE A 271 -3.26 -4.49 -8.32
C ILE A 271 -3.55 -4.87 -9.78
N ARG A 272 -4.11 -6.06 -10.01
CA ARG A 272 -4.43 -6.54 -11.36
C ARG A 272 -5.65 -5.82 -11.96
N GLY A 273 -6.71 -5.58 -11.18
CA GLY A 273 -7.92 -4.89 -11.64
C GLY A 273 -7.70 -3.41 -11.97
N LEU A 274 -6.80 -2.74 -11.25
CA LEU A 274 -6.40 -1.34 -11.49
C LEU A 274 -5.18 -1.22 -12.42
N SER A 275 -4.67 -2.34 -12.97
CA SER A 275 -3.46 -2.39 -13.81
C SER A 275 -2.23 -1.70 -13.20
N ILE A 276 -2.10 -1.70 -11.87
CA ILE A 276 -1.04 -1.02 -11.13
C ILE A 276 0.32 -1.65 -11.47
N PRO A 277 1.33 -0.86 -11.85
CA PRO A 277 2.70 -1.35 -12.04
C PRO A 277 3.26 -2.02 -10.78
N TYR A 278 3.82 -3.23 -10.90
CA TYR A 278 4.46 -3.95 -9.80
C TYR A 278 5.83 -4.54 -10.22
N CYS A 279 6.67 -4.91 -9.24
CA CYS A 279 8.03 -5.41 -9.48
C CYS A 279 8.04 -6.76 -10.23
N ASN A 280 8.91 -6.90 -11.24
CA ASN A 280 9.02 -8.06 -12.12
C ASN A 280 9.28 -9.39 -11.38
N LEU A 281 9.86 -9.34 -10.18
CA LEU A 281 10.06 -10.52 -9.32
C LEU A 281 8.75 -11.26 -9.02
N TYR A 282 7.63 -10.54 -8.89
CA TYR A 282 6.32 -11.16 -8.68
C TYR A 282 5.87 -11.99 -9.89
N ASP A 283 6.21 -11.60 -11.13
CA ASP A 283 5.97 -12.44 -12.32
C ASP A 283 6.93 -13.64 -12.38
N LYS A 284 8.14 -13.52 -11.83
CA LYS A 284 9.17 -14.58 -11.74
C LYS A 284 8.91 -15.65 -10.66
N GLY A 285 7.79 -15.59 -9.94
CA GLY A 285 7.39 -16.59 -8.93
C GLY A 285 7.73 -16.25 -7.46
N TYR A 286 8.14 -15.02 -7.16
CA TYR A 286 8.33 -14.56 -5.78
C TYR A 286 7.00 -14.02 -5.20
N SER A 287 6.42 -14.67 -4.19
CA SER A 287 5.16 -14.21 -3.55
C SER A 287 5.36 -13.07 -2.54
N SER A 288 6.53 -13.02 -1.90
CA SER A 288 6.93 -12.00 -0.94
C SER A 288 8.38 -11.61 -1.15
N LEU A 289 8.71 -10.33 -0.98
CA LEU A 289 10.06 -9.77 -1.17
C LEU A 289 10.66 -9.32 0.17
N GLY A 290 11.95 -9.60 0.36
CA GLY A 290 12.67 -9.39 1.62
C GLY A 290 14.15 -9.19 1.36
N GLU A 291 14.99 -9.63 2.29
CA GLU A 291 16.44 -9.79 2.04
C GLU A 291 16.67 -10.82 0.93
N CYS A 292 17.49 -10.47 -0.07
CA CYS A 292 17.68 -11.28 -1.28
C CYS A 292 18.29 -12.65 -0.96
N SER A 293 19.25 -12.71 -0.03
CA SER A 293 19.89 -13.95 0.43
C SER A 293 18.93 -14.92 1.14
N LYS A 294 17.79 -14.44 1.67
CA LYS A 294 16.81 -15.20 2.48
C LYS A 294 15.46 -15.34 1.78
N THR A 295 15.41 -15.12 0.47
CA THR A 295 14.16 -15.07 -0.31
C THR A 295 14.29 -15.90 -1.57
N THR A 296 13.63 -17.06 -1.58
CA THR A 296 13.53 -17.95 -2.74
C THR A 296 12.25 -17.67 -3.53
N LYS A 297 12.02 -18.39 -4.64
CA LYS A 297 10.70 -18.43 -5.30
C LYS A 297 9.75 -19.33 -4.51
N ASN A 298 8.44 -19.11 -4.60
CA ASN A 298 7.48 -19.88 -3.82
C ASN A 298 7.25 -21.29 -4.42
N PRO A 299 7.48 -22.39 -3.66
CA PRO A 299 7.22 -23.75 -4.15
C PRO A 299 5.76 -23.98 -4.58
N ALA A 300 4.79 -23.33 -3.94
CA ALA A 300 3.36 -23.42 -4.27
C ALA A 300 3.00 -22.70 -5.60
N LEU A 301 3.96 -22.04 -6.25
CA LEU A 301 3.81 -21.47 -7.59
C LEU A 301 4.49 -22.31 -8.69
N ILE A 302 5.11 -23.45 -8.38
CA ILE A 302 5.73 -24.31 -9.41
C ILE A 302 4.70 -24.75 -10.46
N ILE A 303 5.14 -24.83 -11.73
CA ILE A 303 4.34 -25.34 -12.84
C ILE A 303 4.51 -26.85 -12.90
N GLU A 304 3.40 -27.60 -12.90
CA GLU A 304 3.40 -29.06 -13.01
C GLU A 304 4.20 -29.54 -14.23
N GLY A 305 5.00 -30.59 -14.04
CA GLY A 305 5.94 -31.07 -15.04
C GLY A 305 7.14 -30.14 -15.30
N SER A 306 7.46 -29.19 -14.40
CA SER A 306 8.57 -28.26 -14.62
C SER A 306 9.22 -27.75 -13.32
N GLU A 307 10.37 -28.32 -12.97
CA GLU A 307 11.16 -27.98 -11.75
C GLU A 307 11.56 -26.49 -11.65
N HIS A 308 11.75 -25.82 -12.79
CA HIS A 308 12.40 -24.50 -12.86
C HIS A 308 11.46 -23.35 -13.26
N ARG A 309 10.20 -23.63 -13.63
CA ARG A 309 9.21 -22.62 -14.07
C ARG A 309 8.11 -22.41 -13.03
N TYR A 310 7.70 -21.16 -12.87
CA TYR A 310 6.82 -20.71 -11.80
C TYR A 310 5.68 -19.86 -12.38
N LYS A 311 4.48 -20.00 -11.81
CA LYS A 311 3.30 -19.15 -12.01
C LYS A 311 3.56 -17.78 -11.36
N PRO A 312 2.96 -16.68 -11.84
CA PRO A 312 3.11 -15.36 -11.20
C PRO A 312 2.48 -15.34 -9.80
N ALA A 313 2.95 -14.45 -8.95
CA ALA A 313 2.52 -14.33 -7.54
C ALA A 313 0.99 -14.18 -7.37
N SER A 314 0.31 -13.52 -8.31
CA SER A 314 -1.14 -13.37 -8.33
C SER A 314 -1.92 -14.69 -8.51
N SER A 315 -1.24 -15.80 -8.83
CA SER A 315 -1.81 -17.15 -8.95
C SER A 315 -1.64 -18.01 -7.69
N LEU A 316 -1.10 -17.46 -6.59
CA LEU A 316 -1.05 -18.16 -5.30
C LEU A 316 -2.43 -18.10 -4.63
N ASN A 317 -3.12 -19.25 -4.57
CA ASN A 317 -4.48 -19.34 -4.04
C ASN A 317 -4.55 -19.20 -2.51
N ASP A 318 -3.64 -19.86 -1.77
CA ASP A 318 -3.57 -19.74 -0.32
C ASP A 318 -2.63 -18.60 0.10
N GLY A 319 -3.20 -17.55 0.69
CA GLY A 319 -2.46 -16.41 1.21
C GLY A 319 -1.54 -16.75 2.40
N ASN A 320 -1.80 -17.84 3.13
CA ASN A 320 -0.93 -18.26 4.24
C ASN A 320 0.45 -18.71 3.73
N LEU A 321 0.50 -19.25 2.51
CA LEU A 321 1.73 -19.65 1.84
C LEU A 321 2.52 -18.45 1.27
N GLU A 322 2.07 -17.21 1.42
CA GLU A 322 2.77 -16.00 0.89
C GLU A 322 4.25 -15.96 1.29
N ARG A 323 4.58 -16.41 2.50
CA ARG A 323 5.93 -16.36 3.09
C ARG A 323 6.60 -17.73 3.18
N ALA A 324 6.05 -18.77 2.54
CA ALA A 324 6.67 -20.10 2.44
C ALA A 324 7.99 -20.09 1.63
N ASN A 325 8.34 -18.96 1.02
CA ASN A 325 9.57 -18.68 0.30
C ASN A 325 10.61 -17.89 1.14
N ARG A 326 10.53 -18.00 2.47
CA ARG A 326 11.50 -17.49 3.43
C ARG A 326 12.05 -18.65 4.25
N ASP A 327 13.35 -18.62 4.48
CA ASP A 327 13.96 -19.43 5.52
C ASP A 327 13.42 -18.99 6.89
N GLN A 328 13.13 -19.95 7.76
CA GLN A 328 12.72 -19.67 9.14
C GLN A 328 13.97 -19.30 9.94
N ALA A 329 14.12 -18.01 10.25
CA ALA A 329 15.27 -17.42 10.94
C ALA A 329 14.93 -16.98 12.38
#